data_AF-A0A162C696-F1
#
_entry.id   AF-A0A162C696-F1
#
_cell.length_a   1.000
_cell.length_b   1.000
_cell.length_c   1.000
_cell.angle_alpha   90.00
_cell.angle_beta   90.00
_cell.angle_gamma   90.00
#
_symmetry.space_group_name_H-M   'P 1'
#
loop_
_entity.id
_entity.type
_entity.pdbx_description
1 polymer ?
#
loop_
_entity_poly.entity_id
_entity_poly.type
_entity_poly.pdbx_seq_one_letter_code
_entity_poly.pdbx_strand_id
1 'polypeptide(L)'
;MGAVDQQSFPQAADDREWLRNSGKKFILAQPPHVLDIDQFPDNSWILRNRAVNSSTAEDYETGLRLETAVHYPSYPLINELSELTNQRVPIVRERSLLNGITNNTICLDAFHPTQQLEHVAVHNHYGIQHMKAFVDQAYGYPFLYLNRASALGNLGLAGDPGDDYTANWASMKMALVQVMEMGLFGVALSGSPICGVYNSST
;
A
#
# COMPACT_ATOMS: atom_id res chain seq x y z
N MET A 1 9.72 -1.85 11.60
CA MET A 1 8.40 -2.32 12.06
C MET A 1 8.10 -1.62 13.38
N GLY A 2 6.90 -1.07 13.54
CA GLY A 2 6.50 -0.43 14.80
C GLY A 2 6.46 -1.40 15.97
N ALA A 3 6.49 -0.87 17.20
CA ALA A 3 6.33 -1.68 18.40
C ALA A 3 4.94 -2.32 18.43
N VAL A 4 4.86 -3.56 18.95
CA VAL A 4 3.58 -4.22 19.21
C VAL A 4 2.88 -3.49 20.35
N ASP A 5 1.58 -3.23 20.22
CA ASP A 5 0.75 -2.76 21.32
C ASP A 5 0.63 -3.85 22.39
N GLN A 6 1.49 -3.77 23.41
CA GLN A 6 1.51 -4.73 24.51
C GLN A 6 0.32 -4.58 25.45
N GLN A 7 -0.43 -3.47 25.40
CA GLN A 7 -1.61 -3.29 26.22
C GLN A 7 -2.79 -4.09 25.64
N SER A 8 -3.03 -3.98 24.33
CA SER A 8 -4.09 -4.73 23.66
C SER A 8 -3.69 -6.17 23.34
N PHE A 9 -2.40 -6.42 23.08
CA PHE A 9 -1.88 -7.73 22.69
C PHE A 9 -0.69 -8.19 23.57
N PRO A 10 -0.90 -8.38 24.90
CA PRO A 10 0.18 -8.71 25.83
C PRO A 10 0.86 -10.06 25.53
N GLN A 11 0.14 -11.02 24.93
CA GLN A 11 0.64 -12.37 24.64
C GLN A 11 1.19 -12.52 23.21
N ALA A 12 1.29 -11.44 22.42
CA ALA A 12 1.65 -11.52 21.01
C ALA A 12 2.99 -12.23 20.74
N ALA A 13 3.98 -12.08 21.62
CA ALA A 13 5.27 -12.75 21.49
C ALA A 13 5.14 -14.27 21.71
N ASP A 14 4.41 -14.68 22.75
CA ASP A 14 4.16 -16.07 23.10
C ASP A 14 3.31 -16.76 22.04
N ASP A 15 2.26 -16.08 21.54
CA ASP A 15 1.41 -16.56 20.45
C ASP A 15 2.20 -16.78 19.16
N ARG A 16 3.12 -15.85 18.85
CA ARG A 16 4.01 -15.98 17.68
C ARG A 16 4.90 -17.22 17.79
N GLU A 17 5.45 -17.46 18.98
CA GLU A 17 6.27 -18.64 19.24
C GLU A 17 5.44 -19.93 19.20
N TRP A 18 4.24 -19.92 19.77
CA TRP A 18 3.31 -21.05 19.71
C TRP A 18 2.93 -21.40 18.26
N LEU A 19 2.61 -20.40 17.43
CA LEU A 19 2.32 -20.60 16.01
C LEU A 19 3.52 -21.24 15.29
N ARG A 20 4.74 -20.72 15.54
CA ARG A 20 5.97 -21.27 14.97
C ARG A 20 6.19 -22.73 15.38
N ASN A 21 6.05 -23.03 16.68
CA ASN A 21 6.27 -24.37 17.23
C ASN A 21 5.20 -25.37 16.76
N SER A 22 3.99 -24.88 16.44
CA SER A 22 2.89 -25.67 15.88
C SER A 22 2.98 -25.84 14.35
N GLY A 23 4.07 -25.39 13.72
CA GLY A 23 4.24 -25.44 12.26
C GLY A 23 3.35 -24.47 11.48
N LYS A 24 2.69 -23.52 12.15
CA LYS A 24 1.85 -22.49 11.54
C LYS A 24 2.68 -21.25 11.18
N LYS A 25 2.12 -20.41 10.32
CA LYS A 25 2.66 -19.09 9.95
C LYS A 25 1.69 -18.00 10.42
N PHE A 26 2.21 -16.80 10.57
CA PHE A 26 1.42 -15.60 10.83
C PHE A 26 1.78 -14.55 9.77
N ILE A 27 0.81 -13.71 9.43
CA ILE A 27 0.94 -12.63 8.45
C ILE A 27 0.52 -11.35 9.16
N LEU A 28 1.29 -10.28 8.99
CA LEU A 28 0.99 -8.98 9.57
C LEU A 28 0.48 -8.05 8.47
N ALA A 29 -0.57 -7.29 8.77
CA ALA A 29 -0.96 -6.16 7.95
C ALA A 29 0.01 -5.00 8.22
N GLN A 30 0.64 -4.50 7.16
CA GLN A 30 1.53 -3.34 7.24
C GLN A 30 0.97 -2.23 6.34
N PRO A 31 0.36 -1.18 6.90
CA PRO A 31 -0.03 -0.04 6.08
C PRO A 31 1.22 0.68 5.56
N PRO A 32 1.10 1.43 4.44
CA PRO A 32 2.25 2.13 3.88
C PRO A 32 2.66 3.35 4.71
N HIS A 33 1.79 3.88 5.56
CA HIS A 33 2.06 5.11 6.31
C HIS A 33 2.84 4.85 7.59
N VAL A 34 3.48 5.90 8.11
CA VAL A 34 4.20 5.93 9.38
C VAL A 34 3.60 6.97 10.32
N LEU A 35 3.60 6.68 11.62
CA LEU A 35 3.00 7.54 12.65
C LEU A 35 4.00 8.53 13.23
N ASP A 36 5.16 8.03 13.63
CA ASP A 36 6.22 8.81 14.27
C ASP A 36 7.40 8.89 13.29
N ILE A 37 7.66 10.07 12.73
CA ILE A 37 8.81 10.30 11.85
C ILE A 37 10.07 10.68 12.63
N ASP A 38 9.92 11.14 13.88
CA ASP A 38 11.04 11.58 14.72
C ASP A 38 11.89 10.38 15.18
N GLN A 39 11.30 9.18 15.20
CA GLN A 39 12.04 7.94 15.42
C GLN A 39 13.07 7.63 14.31
N PHE A 40 12.95 8.27 13.13
CA PHE A 40 13.86 8.06 12.01
C PHE A 40 14.81 9.26 11.88
N PRO A 41 16.12 9.08 12.12
CA PRO A 41 17.10 10.18 12.04
C PRO A 41 17.18 10.82 10.66
N ASP A 42 16.87 10.05 9.62
CA ASP A 42 16.72 10.51 8.25
C ASP A 42 15.25 10.37 7.85
N ASN A 43 14.63 11.50 7.51
CA ASN A 43 13.25 11.63 7.03
C ASN A 43 13.20 12.18 5.59
N SER A 44 14.33 12.17 4.87
CA SER A 44 14.42 12.63 3.48
C SER A 44 13.53 11.83 2.51
N TRP A 45 13.09 10.64 2.92
CA TRP A 45 12.21 9.76 2.19
C TRP A 45 10.72 10.00 2.48
N ILE A 46 10.31 10.91 3.36
CA ILE A 46 8.88 11.21 3.58
C ILE A 46 8.36 12.14 2.47
N LEU A 47 7.13 11.90 2.00
CA LEU A 47 6.45 12.76 1.04
C LEU A 47 6.31 14.18 1.57
N ARG A 48 6.44 15.15 0.69
CA ARG A 48 6.31 16.58 1.01
C ARG A 48 5.06 17.15 0.38
N ASN A 49 4.43 18.15 1.01
CA ASN A 49 3.31 18.86 0.41
C ASN A 49 3.71 19.58 -0.90
N ARG A 50 4.99 19.96 -1.01
CA ARG A 50 5.55 20.69 -2.15
C ARG A 50 7.06 20.50 -2.28
N ALA A 51 7.61 20.82 -3.45
CA ALA A 51 9.05 20.85 -3.70
C ALA A 51 9.72 22.03 -2.96
N VAL A 52 9.91 21.90 -1.64
CA VAL A 52 10.55 22.91 -0.79
C VAL A 52 11.77 22.31 -0.11
N ASN A 53 12.86 23.08 -0.10
CA ASN A 53 14.11 22.77 0.62
C ASN A 53 14.01 23.21 2.10
N SER A 54 12.92 22.83 2.77
CA SER A 54 12.66 23.08 4.18
C SER A 54 12.41 21.75 4.89
N SER A 55 12.65 21.72 6.20
CA SER A 55 12.58 20.52 7.05
C SER A 55 11.70 20.78 8.27
N THR A 56 10.63 21.56 8.10
CA THR A 56 9.64 21.81 9.14
C THR A 56 8.52 20.76 9.05
N ALA A 57 7.82 20.52 10.17
CA ALA A 57 6.72 19.55 10.20
C ALA A 57 5.58 19.91 9.22
N GLU A 58 5.41 21.19 8.89
CA GLU A 58 4.41 21.68 7.91
C GLU A 58 4.78 21.35 6.45
N ASP A 59 6.02 20.91 6.20
CA ASP A 59 6.48 20.57 4.85
C ASP A 59 6.07 19.15 4.43
N TYR A 60 5.69 18.28 5.37
CA TYR A 60 5.34 16.89 5.10
C TYR A 60 3.89 16.73 4.65
N GLU A 61 3.69 15.86 3.66
CA GLU A 61 2.35 15.41 3.30
C GLU A 61 1.79 14.57 4.45
N THR A 62 0.62 14.98 4.94
CA THR A 62 0.00 14.39 6.13
C THR A 62 -1.40 13.90 5.78
N GLY A 63 -1.68 12.63 6.08
CA GLY A 63 -3.01 12.04 5.98
C GLY A 63 -3.62 11.75 7.35
N LEU A 64 -4.80 11.16 7.32
CA LEU A 64 -5.53 10.74 8.52
C LEU A 64 -5.86 9.25 8.45
N ARG A 65 -5.47 8.50 9.47
CA ARG A 65 -5.85 7.09 9.62
C ARG A 65 -6.39 6.85 11.03
N LEU A 66 -7.65 6.37 11.12
CA LEU A 66 -8.31 6.06 12.40
C LEU A 66 -8.08 7.18 13.42
N GLU A 67 -8.34 8.42 12.98
CA GLU A 67 -8.21 9.66 13.77
C GLU A 67 -6.77 10.09 14.13
N THR A 68 -5.76 9.36 13.67
CA THR A 68 -4.34 9.71 13.90
C THR A 68 -3.72 10.28 12.63
N ALA A 69 -2.97 11.38 12.78
CA ALA A 69 -2.17 11.95 11.70
C ALA A 69 -1.06 10.96 11.30
N VAL A 70 -0.85 10.81 10.00
CA VAL A 70 0.12 9.86 9.45
C VAL A 70 0.89 10.47 8.29
N HIS A 71 2.11 9.99 8.09
CA HIS A 71 2.99 10.42 7.00
C HIS A 71 3.24 9.27 6.01
N TYR A 72 3.56 9.60 4.77
CA TYR A 72 3.70 8.64 3.69
C TYR A 72 5.16 8.55 3.21
N PRO A 73 5.74 7.35 3.10
CA PRO A 73 7.06 7.14 2.50
C PRO A 73 7.06 7.34 0.97
N SER A 74 8.11 7.96 0.47
CA SER A 74 8.45 8.07 -0.94
C SER A 74 9.33 6.89 -1.31
N TYR A 75 8.72 5.84 -1.83
CA TYR A 75 9.47 4.66 -2.28
C TYR A 75 10.31 4.97 -3.53
N PRO A 76 11.41 4.25 -3.78
CA PRO A 76 12.19 4.41 -5.01
C PRO A 76 11.37 4.10 -6.27
N LEU A 77 11.72 4.74 -7.40
CA LEU A 77 11.22 4.33 -8.71
C LEU A 77 11.69 2.91 -9.01
N ILE A 78 10.78 2.09 -9.52
CA ILE A 78 11.14 0.79 -10.07
C ILE A 78 11.54 0.98 -11.54
N ASN A 79 12.56 0.24 -11.99
CA ASN A 79 13.13 0.41 -13.33
C ASN A 79 12.08 0.22 -14.43
N GLU A 80 11.14 -0.71 -14.20
CA GLU A 80 10.01 -1.01 -15.07
C GLU A 80 9.05 0.19 -15.26
N LEU A 81 9.08 1.18 -14.36
CA LEU A 81 8.31 2.43 -14.47
C LEU A 81 9.10 3.59 -15.07
N SER A 82 10.44 3.49 -15.13
CA SER A 82 11.29 4.61 -15.58
C SER A 82 11.01 5.04 -17.03
N GLU A 83 10.58 4.10 -17.88
CA GLU A 83 10.17 4.38 -19.26
C GLU A 83 8.75 4.97 -19.34
N LEU A 84 7.86 4.56 -18.43
CA LEU A 84 6.47 5.02 -18.37
C LEU A 84 6.35 6.44 -17.78
N THR A 85 7.16 6.79 -16.78
CA THR A 85 7.20 8.14 -16.20
C THR A 85 7.85 9.18 -17.12
N ASN A 86 8.67 8.73 -18.08
CA ASN A 86 9.22 9.59 -19.13
C ASN A 86 8.21 9.91 -20.26
N GLN A 87 7.13 9.14 -20.38
CA GLN A 87 6.01 9.54 -21.20
C GLN A 87 5.28 10.65 -20.45
N ARG A 88 5.40 11.89 -20.94
CA ARG A 88 4.58 13.01 -20.49
C ARG A 88 3.12 12.73 -20.83
N VAL A 89 2.46 11.90 -20.03
CA VAL A 89 1.00 11.78 -20.07
C VAL A 89 0.47 13.17 -19.71
N PRO A 90 -0.26 13.83 -20.60
CA PRO A 90 -0.78 15.15 -20.31
C PRO A 90 -1.70 15.04 -19.09
N ILE A 91 -1.30 15.67 -17.98
CA ILE A 91 -2.14 15.76 -16.78
C ILE A 91 -3.30 16.66 -17.16
N VAL A 92 -4.46 16.06 -17.45
CA VAL A 92 -5.70 16.80 -17.68
C VAL A 92 -6.14 17.39 -16.33
N ARG A 93 -5.84 18.67 -16.12
CA ARG A 93 -6.22 19.42 -14.90
C ARG A 93 -7.67 19.90 -14.96
N GLU A 94 -8.59 19.03 -15.37
CA GLU A 94 -10.02 19.34 -15.29
C GLU A 94 -10.48 19.20 -13.84
N ARG A 95 -11.04 20.27 -13.27
CA ARG A 95 -11.40 20.33 -11.85
C ARG A 95 -12.43 19.26 -11.43
N SER A 96 -13.30 18.84 -12.35
CA SER A 96 -14.26 17.74 -12.17
C SER A 96 -13.56 16.38 -11.98
N LEU A 97 -12.54 16.09 -12.79
CA LEU A 97 -11.72 14.88 -12.71
C LEU A 97 -10.84 14.88 -11.46
N LEU A 98 -10.25 16.04 -11.11
CA LEU A 98 -9.37 16.17 -9.95
C LEU A 98 -10.07 15.84 -8.63
N ASN A 99 -11.33 16.27 -8.45
CA ASN A 99 -12.10 15.98 -7.23
C ASN A 99 -12.35 14.48 -7.02
N GLY A 100 -12.47 13.70 -8.10
CA GLY A 100 -12.61 12.25 -8.01
C GLY A 100 -11.28 11.56 -7.68
N ILE A 101 -10.18 12.04 -8.26
CA ILE A 101 -8.85 11.44 -8.13
C ILE A 101 -8.25 11.70 -6.73
N THR A 102 -8.56 12.83 -6.08
CA THR A 102 -8.06 13.14 -4.73
C THR A 102 -8.89 12.52 -3.60
N ASN A 103 -9.97 11.81 -3.90
CA ASN A 103 -10.83 11.25 -2.86
C ASN A 103 -10.18 10.02 -2.20
N ASN A 104 -10.08 10.01 -0.87
CA ASN A 104 -9.43 8.95 -0.08
C ASN A 104 -7.97 8.66 -0.48
N THR A 105 -7.24 9.68 -0.92
CA THR A 105 -5.80 9.62 -1.18
C THR A 105 -5.13 10.94 -0.77
N ILE A 106 -3.81 11.02 -0.87
CA ILE A 106 -3.03 12.23 -0.61
C ILE A 106 -3.12 13.22 -1.77
N CYS A 107 -2.64 14.45 -1.55
CA CYS A 107 -2.66 15.49 -2.57
C CYS A 107 -1.88 15.07 -3.84
N LEU A 108 -2.43 15.38 -5.01
CA LEU A 108 -1.83 15.01 -6.31
C LEU A 108 -0.50 15.71 -6.58
N ASP A 109 -0.32 16.90 -6.01
CA ASP A 109 0.91 17.70 -6.05
C ASP A 109 1.89 17.37 -4.91
N ALA A 110 1.56 16.40 -4.05
CA ALA A 110 2.51 15.90 -3.05
C ALA A 110 3.79 15.41 -3.74
N PHE A 111 4.93 15.88 -3.26
CA PHE A 111 6.23 15.67 -3.87
C PHE A 111 6.91 14.43 -3.29
N HIS A 112 7.38 13.57 -4.19
CA HIS A 112 8.16 12.37 -3.91
C HIS A 112 9.67 12.67 -3.97
N PRO A 113 10.35 12.97 -2.84
CA PRO A 113 11.77 13.35 -2.86
C PRO A 113 12.69 12.26 -3.41
N THR A 114 12.37 10.99 -3.28
CA THR A 114 13.20 9.88 -3.81
C THR A 114 13.07 9.71 -5.32
N GLN A 115 12.03 10.27 -5.93
CA GLN A 115 11.72 10.12 -7.36
C GLN A 115 11.81 11.46 -8.12
N GLN A 116 11.78 12.58 -7.40
CA GLN A 116 11.70 13.94 -7.95
C GLN A 116 10.46 14.15 -8.83
N LEU A 117 9.32 13.58 -8.42
CA LEU A 117 8.04 13.63 -9.13
C LEU A 117 6.89 14.05 -8.20
N GLU A 118 5.84 14.62 -8.77
CA GLU A 118 4.56 14.82 -8.09
C GLU A 118 3.78 13.49 -7.99
N HIS A 119 2.96 13.34 -6.96
CA HIS A 119 2.20 12.13 -6.69
C HIS A 119 1.31 11.73 -7.86
N VAL A 120 0.77 12.70 -8.60
CA VAL A 120 -0.04 12.46 -9.82
C VAL A 120 0.68 11.58 -10.85
N ALA A 121 2.00 11.65 -10.95
CA ALA A 121 2.76 10.86 -11.91
C ALA A 121 2.94 9.39 -11.46
N VAL A 122 2.78 9.11 -10.16
CA VAL A 122 3.14 7.83 -9.54
C VAL A 122 2.03 7.23 -8.68
N HIS A 123 0.86 7.87 -8.62
CA HIS A 123 -0.28 7.51 -7.77
C HIS A 123 -0.68 6.04 -7.95
N ASN A 124 -0.93 5.62 -9.20
CA ASN A 124 -1.30 4.24 -9.54
C ASN A 124 -0.17 3.22 -9.31
N HIS A 125 1.03 3.67 -8.98
CA HIS A 125 2.20 2.83 -8.76
C HIS A 125 2.66 2.79 -7.30
N TYR A 126 2.07 3.62 -6.43
CA TYR A 126 2.49 3.74 -5.04
C TYR A 126 2.45 2.39 -4.29
N GLY A 127 1.41 1.59 -4.52
CA GLY A 127 1.27 0.25 -3.94
C GLY A 127 2.36 -0.73 -4.37
N ILE A 128 2.65 -0.79 -5.66
CA ILE A 128 3.70 -1.70 -6.18
C ILE A 128 5.10 -1.22 -5.80
N GLN A 129 5.33 0.09 -5.67
CA GLN A 129 6.60 0.63 -5.18
C GLN A 129 6.82 0.28 -3.70
N HIS A 130 5.76 0.35 -2.86
CA HIS A 130 5.81 -0.12 -1.48
C HIS A 130 6.14 -1.61 -1.40
N MET A 131 5.44 -2.43 -2.19
CA MET A 131 5.67 -3.87 -2.26
C MET A 131 7.10 -4.18 -2.70
N LYS A 132 7.60 -3.54 -3.77
CA LYS A 132 8.98 -3.74 -4.26
C LYS A 132 10.02 -3.34 -3.22
N ALA A 133 9.84 -2.21 -2.53
CA ALA A 133 10.72 -1.77 -1.46
C ALA A 133 10.78 -2.79 -0.31
N PHE A 134 9.65 -3.43 0.02
CA PHE A 134 9.63 -4.52 1.00
C PHE A 134 10.37 -5.76 0.48
N VAL A 135 10.08 -6.20 -0.75
CA VAL A 135 10.70 -7.38 -1.37
C VAL A 135 12.22 -7.24 -1.44
N ASP A 136 12.72 -6.08 -1.84
CA ASP A 136 14.15 -5.81 -1.96
C ASP A 136 14.87 -5.84 -0.61
N GLN A 137 14.16 -5.56 0.48
CA GLN A 137 14.67 -5.65 1.85
C GLN A 137 14.48 -7.03 2.48
N ALA A 138 13.56 -7.85 1.98
CA ALA A 138 13.30 -9.18 2.50
C ALA A 138 14.46 -10.11 2.12
N TYR A 139 15.39 -10.30 3.07
CA TYR A 139 16.69 -11.00 2.97
C TYR A 139 16.69 -12.43 2.40
N GLY A 140 16.25 -12.64 1.16
CA GLY A 140 16.33 -13.92 0.44
C GLY A 140 15.41 -15.03 0.96
N TYR A 141 14.47 -14.72 1.86
CA TYR A 141 13.49 -15.69 2.36
C TYR A 141 12.24 -15.70 1.46
N PRO A 142 11.65 -16.88 1.18
CA PRO A 142 10.32 -16.92 0.57
C PRO A 142 9.31 -16.34 1.55
N PHE A 143 8.63 -15.25 1.16
CA PHE A 143 7.57 -14.61 1.93
C PHE A 143 6.27 -14.58 1.12
N LEU A 144 5.16 -14.50 1.86
CA LEU A 144 3.86 -14.16 1.28
C LEU A 144 3.64 -12.67 1.46
N TYR A 145 3.52 -11.95 0.34
CA TYR A 145 3.08 -10.56 0.33
C TYR A 145 1.75 -10.48 -0.42
N LEU A 146 0.75 -9.87 0.20
CA LEU A 146 -0.55 -9.60 -0.41
C LEU A 146 -0.64 -8.09 -0.63
N ASN A 147 -0.55 -7.66 -1.88
CA ASN A 147 -0.66 -6.26 -2.27
C ASN A 147 -2.11 -5.97 -2.68
N ARG A 148 -2.68 -4.92 -2.10
CA ARG A 148 -4.04 -4.48 -2.42
C ARG A 148 -4.07 -3.47 -3.56
N ALA A 149 -3.05 -2.62 -3.64
CA ALA A 149 -2.94 -1.59 -4.67
C ALA A 149 -2.10 -2.15 -5.83
N SER A 150 -2.71 -3.09 -6.55
CA SER A 150 -2.08 -3.89 -7.59
C SER A 150 -1.92 -3.09 -8.90
N ALA A 151 -0.75 -3.18 -9.51
CA ALA A 151 -0.45 -2.66 -10.84
C ALA A 151 0.61 -3.52 -11.52
N LEU A 152 0.68 -3.50 -12.85
CA LEU A 152 1.69 -4.24 -13.63
C LEU A 152 1.84 -5.72 -13.21
N GLY A 153 0.71 -6.39 -12.93
CA GLY A 153 0.71 -7.79 -12.49
C GLY A 153 1.45 -8.05 -11.17
N ASN A 154 1.58 -7.04 -10.29
CA ASN A 154 2.40 -7.09 -9.08
C ASN A 154 3.85 -7.54 -9.34
N LEU A 155 4.36 -7.34 -10.55
CA LEU A 155 5.66 -7.82 -11.01
C LEU A 155 5.86 -9.34 -10.85
N GLY A 156 4.79 -10.10 -10.62
CA GLY A 156 4.86 -11.52 -10.23
C GLY A 156 5.40 -11.79 -8.82
N LEU A 157 5.50 -10.76 -7.96
CA LEU A 157 6.13 -10.84 -6.64
C LEU A 157 5.14 -10.89 -5.46
N ALA A 158 3.88 -10.54 -5.69
CA ALA A 158 2.85 -10.48 -4.66
C ALA A 158 1.50 -10.97 -5.16
N GLY A 159 0.70 -11.51 -4.24
CA GLY A 159 -0.70 -11.85 -4.50
C GLY A 159 -1.65 -10.68 -4.26
N ASP A 160 -2.93 -10.87 -4.58
CA ASP A 160 -4.00 -9.90 -4.32
C ASP A 160 -5.06 -10.53 -3.39
N PRO A 161 -5.37 -9.91 -2.23
CA PRO A 161 -6.33 -10.46 -1.29
C PRO A 161 -7.80 -10.30 -1.71
N GLY A 162 -8.07 -9.54 -2.77
CA GLY A 162 -9.40 -9.20 -3.26
C GLY A 162 -9.98 -7.93 -2.63
N ASP A 163 -11.18 -7.57 -3.10
CA ASP A 163 -11.92 -6.39 -2.64
C ASP A 163 -12.76 -6.63 -1.39
N ASP A 164 -13.18 -5.55 -0.74
CA ASP A 164 -14.07 -5.60 0.43
C ASP A 164 -15.53 -5.86 0.01
N TYR A 165 -15.79 -7.10 -0.35
CA TYR A 165 -17.12 -7.55 -0.73
C TYR A 165 -18.07 -7.69 0.46
N THR A 166 -19.33 -7.32 0.27
CA THR A 166 -20.40 -7.63 1.23
C THR A 166 -20.76 -9.12 1.19
N ALA A 167 -21.09 -9.70 2.34
CA ALA A 167 -21.55 -11.08 2.52
C ALA A 167 -22.90 -11.35 1.83
N ASN A 168 -22.90 -11.52 0.51
CA ASN A 168 -24.08 -11.90 -0.27
C ASN A 168 -23.69 -12.64 -1.57
N TRP A 169 -24.67 -13.32 -2.17
CA TRP A 169 -24.47 -14.12 -3.39
C TRP A 169 -24.06 -13.32 -4.62
N ALA A 170 -24.46 -12.05 -4.73
CA ALA A 170 -24.05 -11.21 -5.85
C ALA A 170 -22.55 -10.89 -5.76
N SER A 171 -22.06 -10.52 -4.57
CA SER A 171 -20.64 -10.28 -4.33
C SER A 171 -19.82 -11.55 -4.57
N MET A 172 -20.31 -12.73 -4.19
CA MET A 172 -19.62 -13.99 -4.48
C MET A 172 -19.42 -14.21 -5.99
N LYS A 173 -20.39 -13.81 -6.83
CA LYS A 173 -20.23 -13.86 -8.29
C LYS A 173 -19.20 -12.83 -8.79
N MET A 174 -19.19 -11.63 -8.21
CA MET A 174 -18.21 -10.60 -8.56
C MET A 174 -16.79 -11.00 -8.16
N ALA A 175 -16.63 -11.64 -7.00
CA ALA A 175 -15.35 -12.19 -6.55
C ALA A 175 -14.76 -13.20 -7.55
N LEU A 176 -15.59 -14.05 -8.17
CA LEU A 176 -15.13 -14.96 -9.22
C LEU A 176 -14.61 -14.21 -10.45
N VAL A 177 -15.30 -13.14 -10.87
CA VAL A 177 -14.86 -12.29 -11.98
C VAL A 177 -13.51 -11.64 -11.65
N GLN A 178 -13.37 -11.06 -10.45
CA GLN A 178 -12.13 -10.45 -10.00
C GLN A 178 -10.94 -11.43 -10.05
N VAL A 179 -11.11 -12.65 -9.52
CA VAL A 179 -10.03 -13.66 -9.54
C VAL A 179 -9.63 -14.03 -10.97
N MET A 180 -10.59 -14.14 -11.89
CA MET A 180 -10.29 -14.41 -13.31
C MET A 180 -9.55 -13.24 -13.97
N GLU A 181 -9.97 -12.00 -13.72
CA GLU A 181 -9.31 -10.79 -14.25
C GLU A 181 -7.88 -10.66 -13.70
N MET A 182 -7.67 -10.95 -12.41
CA MET A 182 -6.33 -10.98 -11.82
C MET A 182 -5.43 -12.02 -12.47
N GLY A 183 -5.98 -13.20 -12.81
CA GLY A 183 -5.26 -14.19 -13.61
C GLY A 183 -4.83 -13.65 -14.98
N LEU A 184 -5.70 -12.91 -15.67
CA LEU A 184 -5.38 -12.28 -16.96
C LEU A 184 -4.32 -11.16 -16.83
N PHE A 185 -4.31 -10.44 -15.72
CA PHE A 185 -3.32 -9.38 -15.46
C PHE A 185 -2.00 -9.89 -14.88
N GLY A 186 -1.84 -11.22 -14.76
CA GLY A 186 -0.59 -11.84 -14.29
C GLY A 186 -0.46 -11.94 -12.76
N VAL A 187 -1.54 -11.72 -12.00
CA VAL A 187 -1.60 -11.93 -10.55
C VAL A 187 -2.23 -13.30 -10.26
N ALA A 188 -1.43 -14.34 -10.42
CA ALA A 188 -1.90 -15.73 -10.29
C ALA A 188 -2.34 -16.09 -8.86
N LEU A 189 -1.70 -15.52 -7.85
CA LEU A 189 -2.12 -15.66 -6.46
C LEU A 189 -3.13 -14.56 -6.13
N SER A 190 -4.39 -14.79 -6.45
CA SER A 190 -5.48 -13.87 -6.11
C SER A 190 -6.62 -14.60 -5.40
N GLY A 191 -7.40 -13.85 -4.65
CA GLY A 191 -8.55 -14.37 -3.91
C GLY A 191 -9.56 -13.28 -3.60
N SER A 192 -10.50 -13.64 -2.73
CA SER A 192 -11.47 -12.71 -2.17
C SER A 192 -11.77 -13.16 -0.74
N PRO A 193 -12.12 -12.23 0.17
CA PRO A 193 -12.54 -12.57 1.52
C PRO A 193 -13.71 -13.58 1.50
N ILE A 194 -13.46 -14.79 2.02
CA ILE A 194 -14.47 -15.84 2.12
C ILE A 194 -15.53 -15.37 3.12
N CYS A 195 -16.80 -15.60 2.80
CA CYS A 195 -17.97 -15.12 3.54
C CYS A 195 -18.18 -13.60 3.53
N GLY A 196 -17.33 -12.82 2.85
CA GLY A 196 -17.44 -11.36 2.76
C GLY A 196 -16.86 -10.62 3.97
N VAL A 197 -16.52 -9.34 3.76
CA VAL A 197 -15.96 -8.42 4.76
C VAL A 197 -17.07 -7.68 5.50
N TYR A 198 -18.10 -7.24 4.78
CA TYR A 198 -19.20 -6.47 5.34
C TYR A 198 -20.45 -7.33 5.52
N ASN A 199 -21.22 -7.02 6.56
CA ASN A 199 -22.43 -7.74 6.99
C ASN A 199 -22.18 -9.19 7.42
N SER A 200 -23.17 -9.77 8.10
CA SER A 200 -23.10 -11.17 8.51
C SER A 200 -23.37 -12.10 7.32
N SER A 201 -22.53 -13.12 7.18
CA SER A 201 -22.80 -14.22 6.26
C SER A 201 -23.94 -15.09 6.76
N THR A 202 -24.73 -15.62 5.83
CA THR A 202 -25.81 -16.59 6.07
C THR A 202 -25.44 -17.97 5.61
#